data_AF-A0AAD5VCC6-F1
#
_entry.id   AF-A0AAD5VCC6-F1
#
_cell.length_a   1.000
_cell.length_b   1.000
_cell.length_c   1.000
_cell.angle_alpha   90.00
_cell.angle_beta   90.00
_cell.angle_gamma   90.00
#
_symmetry.space_group_name_H-M   'P 1'
#
loop_
_entity.id
_entity.type
_entity.pdbx_description
1 polymer ?
#
loop_
_entity_poly.entity_id
_entity_poly.type
_entity_poly.pdbx_seq_one_letter_code
_entity_poly.pdbx_strand_id
1 'polypeptide(L)'
;MGEDITRPPKRRKLDEKESSCEDGPSDPQKKGQSGQVSNGADVTVQGDTGISEGTSKGAERGKKKDKTMSRSEYRRQGKGRRRGTRNQDDQTEAAQSNEPKAPRLPKRQCALLIGFCGAGYNGMQIQPENAKVRTIEGTLFDALVKVGAVSQDNADDPVKVNLGRAARTDAGVHAAGNIVSMKMITQIPGVDDIVARVNDELPPEIRLWSYVRVQNSFNARATCESRKYTYFFPSYLLIPPKPGSGLHRIFEQHFSEYTRAEPHAFWSECPLESTPQEDLGRKRNWRAGSDIMETLRTIAQKYNGTHNFHNFTVGRDFSDRSTIRFMKSIDIADPVVYGDTEWISVLFHGQSFMLHQARVLSRGNLPTLRD
;
A
#
# COMPACT_ATOMS: atom_id res chain seq x y z
N MET A 1 -39.49 31.78 20.80
CA MET A 1 -38.43 32.29 21.69
C MET A 1 -37.41 31.16 21.78
N GLY A 2 -36.35 31.08 20.98
CA GLY A 2 -35.45 32.15 20.54
C GLY A 2 -34.27 32.19 21.52
N GLU A 3 -33.05 31.99 20.98
CA GLU A 3 -31.71 32.04 21.59
C GLU A 3 -31.04 30.69 21.92
N ASP A 4 -29.74 30.49 21.71
CA ASP A 4 -28.73 31.07 20.82
C ASP A 4 -27.51 30.15 20.97
N ILE A 5 -27.07 29.54 19.87
CA ILE A 5 -25.93 28.60 19.83
C ILE A 5 -24.76 29.34 19.22
N THR A 6 -24.00 30.11 20.01
CA THR A 6 -22.67 30.58 19.59
C THR A 6 -21.76 30.85 20.80
N ARG A 7 -20.80 29.94 21.07
CA ARG A 7 -19.51 30.26 21.72
C ARG A 7 -18.55 29.06 21.65
N PRO A 8 -17.36 29.21 21.03
CA PRO A 8 -16.33 28.17 21.08
C PRO A 8 -15.51 28.27 22.39
N PRO A 9 -14.95 27.17 22.91
CA PRO A 9 -14.18 27.19 24.14
C PRO A 9 -12.77 27.78 23.95
N LYS A 10 -12.32 28.53 24.96
CA LYS A 10 -11.03 29.23 25.05
C LYS A 10 -9.84 28.25 24.99
N ARG A 11 -8.88 28.55 24.11
CA ARG A 11 -7.55 27.89 24.05
C ARG A 11 -6.77 28.16 25.34
N ARG A 12 -6.29 27.11 26.00
CA ARG A 12 -5.28 27.18 27.08
C ARG A 12 -3.90 27.40 26.47
N LYS A 13 -3.16 28.37 27.01
CA LYS A 13 -1.73 28.62 26.75
C LYS A 13 -0.92 27.43 27.27
N LEU A 14 0.04 26.95 26.48
CA LEU A 14 1.10 26.07 26.93
C LEU A 14 2.36 26.92 27.05
N ASP A 15 2.97 26.83 28.23
CA ASP A 15 4.16 27.57 28.62
C ASP A 15 5.40 27.10 27.85
N GLU A 16 6.15 28.07 27.34
CA GLU A 16 7.51 27.91 26.83
C GLU A 16 8.45 27.64 28.01
N LYS A 17 9.24 26.57 27.92
CA LYS A 17 10.46 26.43 28.70
C LYS A 17 11.62 26.14 27.75
N GLU A 18 12.43 27.18 27.57
CA GLU A 18 13.80 27.12 27.09
C GLU A 18 14.64 26.25 28.04
N SER A 19 15.50 25.40 27.46
CA SER A 19 16.68 24.90 28.15
C SER A 19 17.86 24.90 27.19
N SER A 20 18.72 25.90 27.38
CA SER A 20 20.06 26.05 26.85
C SER A 20 21.01 24.96 27.37
N CYS A 21 21.89 24.44 26.51
CA CYS A 21 23.15 23.82 26.92
C CYS A 21 24.25 24.26 25.96
N GLU A 22 25.23 24.99 26.50
CA GLU A 22 26.50 25.38 25.87
C GLU A 22 27.55 24.26 26.01
N ASP A 23 28.40 24.19 24.98
CA ASP A 23 29.84 23.87 24.87
C ASP A 23 30.51 22.65 25.57
N GLY A 24 31.42 22.04 24.78
CA GLY A 24 32.17 20.78 25.04
C GLY A 24 33.31 20.86 26.07
N PRO A 25 34.42 20.05 25.98
CA PRO A 25 35.18 19.77 24.75
C PRO A 25 35.87 18.38 24.61
N SER A 26 36.50 18.21 23.45
CA SER A 26 37.81 17.59 23.15
C SER A 26 38.01 16.07 22.97
N ASP A 27 38.56 15.79 21.78
CA ASP A 27 39.21 14.61 21.18
C ASP A 27 40.39 14.02 22.00
N PRO A 28 40.88 12.80 21.65
CA PRO A 28 42.19 12.77 20.98
C PRO A 28 42.38 11.74 19.84
N GLN A 29 43.22 12.19 18.91
CA GLN A 29 43.79 11.57 17.70
C GLN A 29 44.43 10.18 17.83
N LYS A 30 44.46 9.43 16.70
CA LYS A 30 45.70 8.76 16.22
C LYS A 30 45.73 8.52 14.69
N LYS A 31 46.90 8.89 14.13
CA LYS A 31 47.51 8.72 12.78
C LYS A 31 47.44 7.25 12.27
N GLY A 32 47.52 6.86 11.00
CA GLY A 32 48.05 7.42 9.74
C GLY A 32 49.01 6.40 9.08
N GLN A 33 48.87 6.11 7.76
CA GLN A 33 49.85 5.57 6.76
C GLN A 33 49.07 4.92 5.59
N SER A 34 49.04 5.47 4.36
CA SER A 34 50.03 5.51 3.25
C SER A 34 50.17 4.20 2.46
N GLY A 35 49.90 4.25 1.14
CA GLY A 35 50.26 3.20 0.18
C GLY A 35 49.71 3.46 -1.23
N GLN A 36 50.62 3.55 -2.21
CA GLN A 36 50.48 4.03 -3.59
C GLN A 36 50.23 2.91 -4.64
N VAL A 37 49.55 3.29 -5.74
CA VAL A 37 49.86 3.05 -7.19
C VAL A 37 49.89 1.62 -7.76
N SER A 38 49.07 1.35 -8.81
CA SER A 38 49.53 1.18 -10.22
C SER A 38 48.45 0.61 -11.18
N ASN A 39 48.26 1.28 -12.33
CA ASN A 39 48.10 0.82 -13.75
C ASN A 39 47.54 -0.59 -14.05
N GLY A 40 46.75 -0.88 -15.08
CA GLY A 40 46.51 -0.29 -16.41
C GLY A 40 46.18 -1.45 -17.41
N ALA A 41 45.79 -1.10 -18.65
CA ALA A 41 45.44 -1.95 -19.82
C ALA A 41 43.99 -2.49 -19.85
N ASP A 42 43.06 -2.13 -20.76
CA ASP A 42 43.04 -1.86 -22.21
C ASP A 42 42.82 -3.11 -23.10
N VAL A 43 42.02 -2.91 -24.16
CA VAL A 43 41.85 -3.72 -25.40
C VAL A 43 40.95 -4.98 -25.34
N THR A 44 40.09 -5.38 -26.30
CA THR A 44 39.39 -4.83 -27.49
C THR A 44 38.41 -5.92 -27.98
N VAL A 45 37.41 -5.45 -28.76
CA VAL A 45 36.39 -6.11 -29.61
C VAL A 45 36.91 -7.20 -30.58
N GLN A 46 36.06 -8.20 -30.88
CA GLN A 46 35.76 -8.90 -32.16
C GLN A 46 35.20 -10.30 -31.83
N GLY A 47 34.11 -10.86 -32.38
CA GLY A 47 33.55 -10.75 -33.73
C GLY A 47 34.14 -11.85 -34.61
N ASP A 48 33.50 -13.02 -34.75
CA ASP A 48 32.98 -13.56 -36.04
C ASP A 48 32.68 -15.10 -36.04
N THR A 49 31.64 -15.44 -36.83
CA THR A 49 31.26 -16.67 -37.57
C THR A 49 31.59 -18.12 -37.16
N GLY A 50 30.63 -19.03 -37.42
CA GLY A 50 30.88 -20.47 -37.60
C GLY A 50 29.64 -21.38 -37.58
N ILE A 51 29.15 -21.76 -38.77
CA ILE A 51 28.14 -22.83 -39.02
C ILE A 51 28.84 -24.19 -39.07
N SER A 52 28.25 -25.25 -38.49
CA SER A 52 28.47 -26.63 -38.96
C SER A 52 27.34 -27.59 -38.55
N GLU A 53 26.76 -28.25 -39.55
CA GLU A 53 25.86 -29.41 -39.46
C GLU A 53 26.56 -30.66 -38.91
N GLY A 54 25.80 -31.59 -38.32
CA GLY A 54 26.34 -32.87 -37.83
C GLY A 54 25.32 -33.84 -37.23
N THR A 55 24.56 -34.50 -38.12
CA THR A 55 24.21 -35.94 -38.15
C THR A 55 23.67 -36.70 -36.91
N SER A 56 22.53 -37.35 -37.18
CA SER A 56 21.79 -38.37 -36.47
C SER A 56 22.55 -39.54 -35.81
N LYS A 57 22.08 -39.96 -34.62
CA LYS A 57 22.02 -41.36 -34.19
C LYS A 57 20.72 -41.64 -33.43
N GLY A 58 20.04 -42.71 -33.83
CA GLY A 58 18.75 -43.14 -33.30
C GLY A 58 18.83 -43.79 -31.93
N ALA A 59 17.68 -43.80 -31.23
CA ALA A 59 17.43 -44.67 -30.09
C ALA A 59 15.96 -45.11 -30.10
N GLU A 60 15.79 -46.38 -29.79
CA GLU A 60 14.62 -47.21 -30.04
C GLU A 60 13.40 -46.92 -29.17
N ARG A 61 12.26 -47.37 -29.71
CA ARG A 61 10.91 -47.33 -29.14
C ARG A 61 10.77 -48.25 -27.92
N GLY A 62 10.49 -47.67 -26.76
CA GLY A 62 9.84 -48.35 -25.62
C GLY A 62 8.44 -47.80 -25.38
N LYS A 63 7.39 -48.55 -25.78
CA LYS A 63 5.98 -48.19 -25.54
C LYS A 63 5.62 -48.41 -24.05
N LYS A 64 5.35 -47.34 -23.30
CA LYS A 64 4.53 -47.39 -22.06
C LYS A 64 3.15 -46.79 -22.35
N LYS A 65 2.11 -47.62 -22.19
CA LYS A 65 0.70 -47.25 -22.32
C LYS A 65 0.29 -46.42 -21.11
N ASP A 66 -0.06 -45.15 -21.29
CA ASP A 66 -0.83 -44.40 -20.32
C ASP A 66 -2.29 -44.86 -20.35
N LYS A 67 -2.78 -45.35 -19.21
CA LYS A 67 -4.20 -45.64 -18.99
C LYS A 67 -4.90 -44.34 -18.62
N THR A 68 -5.50 -43.66 -19.59
CA THR A 68 -6.40 -42.53 -19.33
C THR A 68 -7.74 -43.07 -18.82
N MET A 69 -8.03 -42.86 -17.54
CA MET A 69 -9.34 -43.21 -16.93
C MET A 69 -10.48 -42.37 -17.51
N SER A 70 -11.64 -42.99 -17.69
CA SER A 70 -12.80 -42.34 -18.32
C SER A 70 -13.59 -41.46 -17.33
N ARG A 71 -14.19 -40.39 -17.87
CA ARG A 71 -14.97 -39.37 -17.14
C ARG A 71 -16.18 -39.94 -16.37
N SER A 72 -16.60 -41.18 -16.62
CA SER A 72 -17.69 -41.85 -15.91
C SER A 72 -17.25 -42.49 -14.59
N GLU A 73 -15.97 -42.88 -14.44
CA GLU A 73 -15.41 -43.43 -13.20
C GLU A 73 -15.20 -42.34 -12.14
N TYR A 74 -14.85 -41.12 -12.56
CA TYR A 74 -14.77 -39.95 -11.67
C TYR A 74 -16.12 -39.64 -11.00
N ARG A 75 -17.24 -39.95 -11.67
CA ARG A 75 -18.59 -39.62 -11.19
C ARG A 75 -19.16 -40.66 -10.21
N ARG A 76 -18.59 -41.86 -10.14
CA ARG A 76 -19.02 -42.92 -9.21
C ARG A 76 -18.36 -42.84 -7.83
N GLN A 77 -17.18 -42.22 -7.70
CA GLN A 77 -16.56 -41.97 -6.39
C GLN A 77 -17.09 -40.71 -5.66
N GLY A 78 -17.96 -39.92 -6.30
CA GLY A 78 -18.45 -38.63 -5.78
C GLY A 78 -19.72 -38.67 -4.92
N LYS A 79 -20.19 -39.84 -4.47
CA LYS A 79 -21.38 -39.95 -3.59
C LYS A 79 -21.01 -40.62 -2.28
N GLY A 80 -20.54 -39.81 -1.33
CA GLY A 80 -20.36 -40.27 0.04
C GLY A 80 -19.47 -39.36 0.86
N ARG A 81 -20.02 -38.21 1.30
CA ARG A 81 -19.77 -37.56 2.61
C ARG A 81 -20.34 -36.15 2.62
N ARG A 82 -21.52 -35.99 3.21
CA ARG A 82 -21.99 -34.71 3.74
C ARG A 82 -20.97 -34.27 4.79
N ARG A 83 -20.15 -33.28 4.45
CA ARG A 83 -19.14 -32.68 5.33
C ARG A 83 -19.89 -31.77 6.32
N GLY A 84 -20.44 -32.34 7.40
CA GLY A 84 -21.28 -31.56 8.31
C GLY A 84 -21.79 -32.21 9.61
N THR A 85 -21.60 -33.50 9.83
CA THR A 85 -21.90 -34.14 11.13
C THR A 85 -20.75 -35.06 11.52
N ARG A 86 -20.13 -34.78 12.66
CA ARG A 86 -19.06 -35.59 13.24
C ARG A 86 -19.71 -36.88 13.78
N ASN A 87 -19.21 -38.05 13.34
CA ASN A 87 -19.55 -39.33 13.96
C ASN A 87 -19.02 -39.35 15.40
N GLN A 88 -19.78 -39.97 16.29
CA GLN A 88 -19.60 -39.92 17.74
C GLN A 88 -18.55 -40.89 18.27
N ASP A 89 -17.63 -41.39 17.42
CA ASP A 89 -16.76 -42.54 17.74
C ASP A 89 -15.25 -42.30 17.46
N ASP A 90 -14.79 -41.06 17.28
CA ASP A 90 -13.34 -40.74 17.30
C ASP A 90 -12.92 -40.27 18.70
N GLN A 91 -13.00 -41.19 19.66
CA GLN A 91 -12.19 -41.14 20.89
C GLN A 91 -11.06 -42.15 20.73
N THR A 92 -9.92 -41.72 20.18
CA THR A 92 -8.65 -42.37 20.45
C THR A 92 -7.53 -41.31 20.39
N GLU A 93 -7.01 -41.03 21.58
CA GLU A 93 -5.62 -40.66 21.87
C GLU A 93 -5.05 -39.40 21.19
N ALA A 94 -5.39 -38.24 21.74
CA ALA A 94 -4.50 -37.09 21.75
C ALA A 94 -4.32 -36.64 23.21
N ALA A 95 -3.06 -36.56 23.64
CA ALA A 95 -2.61 -36.26 24.99
C ALA A 95 -3.45 -35.18 25.69
N GLN A 96 -4.04 -35.55 26.83
CA GLN A 96 -4.80 -34.65 27.70
C GLN A 96 -3.83 -33.69 28.40
N SER A 97 -3.70 -32.47 27.89
CA SER A 97 -3.45 -31.34 28.77
C SER A 97 -4.74 -31.09 29.57
N ASN A 98 -4.64 -31.20 30.89
CA ASN A 98 -5.77 -31.21 31.83
C ASN A 98 -6.29 -29.80 32.15
N GLU A 99 -6.29 -28.89 31.17
CA GLU A 99 -6.80 -27.53 31.34
C GLU A 99 -8.27 -27.42 30.88
N PRO A 100 -9.15 -26.79 31.67
CA PRO A 100 -10.54 -26.62 31.29
C PRO A 100 -10.65 -25.72 30.05
N LYS A 101 -11.12 -26.28 28.93
CA LYS A 101 -11.39 -25.50 27.72
C LYS A 101 -12.49 -24.48 28.00
N ALA A 102 -12.19 -23.21 27.74
CA ALA A 102 -13.14 -22.11 27.89
C ALA A 102 -14.46 -22.39 27.13
N PRO A 103 -15.61 -21.91 27.64
CA PRO A 103 -16.90 -22.12 27.01
C PRO A 103 -16.91 -21.55 25.58
N ARG A 104 -17.35 -22.37 24.62
CA ARG A 104 -17.37 -22.00 23.20
C ARG A 104 -18.53 -21.05 22.92
N LEU A 105 -18.21 -19.76 22.79
CA LEU A 105 -19.17 -18.74 22.40
C LEU A 105 -19.46 -18.78 20.88
N PRO A 106 -20.68 -18.44 20.45
CA PRO A 106 -21.07 -18.48 19.04
C PRO A 106 -20.31 -17.42 18.22
N LYS A 107 -19.61 -17.87 17.18
CA LYS A 107 -18.90 -17.01 16.22
C LYS A 107 -19.84 -16.59 15.09
N ARG A 108 -19.79 -15.32 14.68
CA ARG A 108 -20.57 -14.76 13.57
C ARG A 108 -19.65 -14.07 12.58
N GLN A 109 -19.96 -14.19 11.29
CA GLN A 109 -19.24 -13.45 10.26
C GLN A 109 -19.59 -11.96 10.38
N CYS A 110 -18.56 -11.12 10.48
CA CYS A 110 -18.70 -9.68 10.63
C CYS A 110 -17.84 -8.96 9.59
N ALA A 111 -18.26 -7.76 9.22
CA ALA A 111 -17.47 -6.78 8.50
C ALA A 111 -17.09 -5.65 9.46
N LEU A 112 -15.81 -5.36 9.57
CA LEU A 112 -15.22 -4.35 10.44
C LEU A 112 -14.73 -3.21 9.55
N LEU A 113 -15.18 -2.00 9.84
CA LEU A 113 -14.70 -0.78 9.21
C LEU A 113 -13.59 -0.19 10.06
N ILE A 114 -12.37 -0.15 9.53
CA ILE A 114 -11.19 0.32 10.24
C ILE A 114 -10.55 1.51 9.55
N GLY A 115 -9.98 2.42 10.32
CA GLY A 115 -9.11 3.49 9.86
C GLY A 115 -7.74 3.35 10.49
N PHE A 116 -6.69 3.68 9.76
CA PHE A 116 -5.33 3.63 10.30
C PHE A 116 -4.36 4.59 9.63
N CYS A 117 -3.39 5.05 10.42
CA CYS A 117 -2.16 5.67 9.94
C CYS A 117 -1.11 4.57 9.70
N GLY A 118 -0.67 4.40 8.44
CA GLY A 118 0.30 3.37 8.08
C GLY A 118 1.76 3.69 8.43
N ALA A 119 2.04 4.83 9.04
CA ALA A 119 3.39 5.23 9.42
C ALA A 119 3.97 4.26 10.46
N GLY A 120 5.16 3.73 10.22
CA GLY A 120 5.78 2.72 11.10
C GLY A 120 5.21 1.30 10.97
N TYR A 121 4.32 1.06 10.01
CA TYR A 121 3.78 -0.27 9.69
C TYR A 121 4.21 -0.73 8.30
N ASN A 122 4.48 -2.03 8.18
CA ASN A 122 4.90 -2.66 6.92
C ASN A 122 3.70 -3.15 6.10
N GLY A 123 2.64 -2.33 6.08
CA GLY A 123 1.42 -2.57 5.34
C GLY A 123 0.33 -3.28 6.14
N MET A 124 -0.74 -3.64 5.43
CA MET A 124 -1.93 -4.23 6.03
C MET A 124 -1.71 -5.69 6.46
N GLN A 125 -1.15 -6.50 5.56
CA GLN A 125 -1.21 -7.97 5.66
C GLN A 125 -0.17 -8.54 6.63
N ILE A 126 -0.59 -9.46 7.51
CA ILE A 126 0.32 -10.25 8.35
C ILE A 126 1.32 -11.03 7.47
N GLN A 127 2.60 -10.95 7.82
CA GLN A 127 3.70 -11.64 7.14
C GLN A 127 4.27 -12.73 8.06
N PRO A 128 3.95 -14.02 7.83
CA PRO A 128 4.34 -15.11 8.74
C PRO A 128 5.86 -15.31 8.83
N GLU A 129 6.57 -15.08 7.72
CA GLU A 129 8.02 -15.29 7.62
C GLU A 129 8.81 -14.26 8.43
N ASN A 130 8.21 -13.09 8.69
CA ASN A 130 8.84 -11.99 9.41
C ASN A 130 8.00 -11.63 10.65
N ALA A 131 7.94 -12.55 11.62
CA ALA A 131 7.15 -12.39 12.86
C ALA A 131 7.48 -11.13 13.68
N LYS A 132 8.62 -10.47 13.44
CA LYS A 132 9.02 -9.20 14.08
C LYS A 132 8.45 -7.95 13.41
N VAL A 133 7.77 -8.09 12.27
CA VAL A 133 7.30 -6.95 11.48
C VAL A 133 5.91 -6.52 11.92
N ARG A 134 5.78 -5.24 12.27
CA ARG A 134 4.51 -4.66 12.72
C ARG A 134 3.58 -4.45 11.52
N THR A 135 2.43 -5.10 11.54
CA THR A 135 1.38 -4.99 10.51
C THR A 135 0.08 -4.53 11.14
N ILE A 136 -0.76 -3.86 10.34
CA ILE A 136 -2.05 -3.35 10.81
C ILE A 136 -2.95 -4.51 11.25
N GLU A 137 -3.02 -5.56 10.45
CA GLU A 137 -3.81 -6.74 10.79
C GLU A 137 -3.31 -7.49 12.00
N GLY A 138 -2.00 -7.64 12.19
CA GLY A 138 -1.46 -8.27 13.39
C GLY A 138 -1.90 -7.52 14.64
N THR A 139 -1.74 -6.19 14.63
CA THR A 139 -2.15 -5.34 15.77
C THR A 139 -3.66 -5.40 16.01
N LEU A 140 -4.47 -5.38 14.96
CA LEU A 140 -5.93 -5.51 15.06
C LEU A 140 -6.35 -6.87 15.60
N PHE A 141 -5.71 -7.94 15.11
CA PHE A 141 -6.02 -9.30 15.49
C PHE A 141 -5.64 -9.56 16.96
N ASP A 142 -4.48 -9.10 17.39
CA ASP A 142 -4.04 -9.19 18.80
C ASP A 142 -5.00 -8.45 19.74
N ALA A 143 -5.47 -7.25 19.35
CA ALA A 143 -6.47 -6.52 20.12
C ALA A 143 -7.79 -7.30 20.22
N LEU A 144 -8.26 -7.89 19.11
CA LEU A 144 -9.47 -8.72 19.10
C LEU A 144 -9.33 -10.00 19.95
N VAL A 145 -8.14 -10.59 20.01
CA VAL A 145 -7.85 -11.73 20.90
C VAL A 145 -7.91 -11.30 22.36
N LYS A 146 -7.28 -10.16 22.73
CA LYS A 146 -7.29 -9.64 24.10
C LYS A 146 -8.68 -9.31 24.62
N VAL A 147 -9.54 -8.75 23.77
CA VAL A 147 -10.94 -8.42 24.12
C VAL A 147 -11.81 -9.69 24.21
N GLY A 148 -11.35 -10.84 23.70
CA GLY A 148 -12.13 -12.08 23.65
C GLY A 148 -13.08 -12.18 22.45
N ALA A 149 -12.95 -11.26 21.48
CA ALA A 149 -13.67 -11.34 20.20
C ALA A 149 -13.16 -12.51 19.32
N VAL A 150 -11.92 -12.93 19.54
CA VAL A 150 -11.34 -14.16 18.98
C VAL A 150 -11.02 -15.11 20.12
N SER A 151 -11.48 -16.37 20.01
CA SER A 151 -11.17 -17.41 21.01
C SER A 151 -9.68 -17.74 21.02
N GLN A 152 -9.11 -18.06 22.18
CA GLN A 152 -7.70 -18.45 22.32
C GLN A 152 -7.31 -19.63 21.40
N ASP A 153 -8.19 -20.61 21.19
CA ASP A 153 -8.01 -21.73 20.24
C ASP A 153 -7.75 -21.30 18.78
N ASN A 154 -8.11 -20.06 18.44
CA ASN A 154 -8.00 -19.48 17.10
C ASN A 154 -7.01 -18.31 17.05
N ALA A 155 -6.38 -17.95 18.17
CA ALA A 155 -5.51 -16.77 18.28
C ALA A 155 -4.16 -16.96 17.57
N ASP A 156 -3.83 -18.17 17.16
CA ASP A 156 -2.60 -18.55 16.47
C ASP A 156 -2.70 -18.37 14.95
N ASP A 157 -3.88 -18.56 14.37
CA ASP A 157 -4.06 -18.60 12.92
C ASP A 157 -5.25 -17.77 12.43
N PRO A 158 -4.98 -16.61 11.78
CA PRO A 158 -6.00 -15.76 11.15
C PRO A 158 -6.85 -16.48 10.08
N VAL A 159 -6.38 -17.59 9.51
CA VAL A 159 -7.14 -18.40 8.55
C VAL A 159 -8.31 -19.11 9.25
N LYS A 160 -8.16 -19.51 10.52
CA LYS A 160 -9.22 -20.18 11.30
C LYS A 160 -10.44 -19.27 11.53
N VAL A 161 -10.24 -17.95 11.52
CA VAL A 161 -11.33 -16.95 11.61
C VAL A 161 -11.77 -16.43 10.25
N ASN A 162 -11.26 -16.98 9.15
CA ASN A 162 -11.56 -16.54 7.79
C ASN A 162 -11.31 -15.02 7.58
N LEU A 163 -10.16 -14.54 8.06
CA LEU A 163 -9.80 -13.12 7.94
C LEU A 163 -9.56 -12.74 6.46
N GLY A 164 -10.38 -11.83 5.96
CA GLY A 164 -10.30 -11.25 4.63
C GLY A 164 -10.26 -9.73 4.70
N ARG A 165 -9.66 -9.09 3.69
CA ARG A 165 -9.46 -7.64 3.62
C ARG A 165 -9.85 -7.09 2.26
N ALA A 166 -10.55 -5.96 2.22
CA ALA A 166 -11.00 -5.34 0.96
C ALA A 166 -9.83 -4.81 0.12
N ALA A 167 -8.85 -4.18 0.80
CA ALA A 167 -7.62 -3.68 0.21
C ALA A 167 -6.39 -4.15 1.00
N ARG A 168 -5.33 -4.51 0.27
CA ARG A 168 -3.98 -4.67 0.83
C ARG A 168 -3.26 -3.34 0.59
N THR A 169 -2.84 -2.68 1.67
CA THR A 169 -2.08 -1.45 1.59
C THR A 169 -0.58 -1.76 1.71
N ASP A 170 0.24 -1.05 0.92
CA ASP A 170 1.70 -1.14 0.99
C ASP A 170 2.22 -0.50 2.31
N ALA A 171 3.48 -0.72 2.63
CA ALA A 171 4.13 -0.10 3.78
C ALA A 171 4.03 1.43 3.74
N GLY A 172 3.69 2.05 4.88
CA GLY A 172 3.51 3.50 4.98
C GLY A 172 2.19 4.05 4.43
N VAL A 173 1.34 3.24 3.79
CA VAL A 173 0.05 3.72 3.23
C VAL A 173 -1.02 3.79 4.32
N HIS A 174 -1.71 4.93 4.39
CA HIS A 174 -2.83 5.17 5.31
C HIS A 174 -4.16 4.67 4.73
N ALA A 175 -5.16 4.46 5.59
CA ALA A 175 -6.53 4.21 5.17
C ALA A 175 -7.52 4.92 6.09
N ALA A 176 -8.39 5.76 5.53
CA ALA A 176 -9.50 6.35 6.27
C ALA A 176 -10.59 5.31 6.58
N GLY A 177 -10.82 4.38 5.65
CA GLY A 177 -11.81 3.32 5.77
C GLY A 177 -11.44 2.10 4.95
N ASN A 178 -10.82 1.10 5.58
CA ASN A 178 -10.64 -0.23 5.00
C ASN A 178 -11.64 -1.20 5.66
N ILE A 179 -12.08 -2.22 4.91
CA ILE A 179 -13.02 -3.22 5.42
C ILE A 179 -12.28 -4.54 5.61
N VAL A 180 -12.40 -5.09 6.81
CA VAL A 180 -11.94 -6.44 7.17
C VAL A 180 -13.14 -7.33 7.44
N SER A 181 -13.19 -8.52 6.84
CA SER A 181 -14.22 -9.52 7.13
C SER A 181 -13.62 -10.65 7.94
N MET A 182 -14.23 -11.04 9.05
CA MET A 182 -13.80 -12.20 9.84
C MET A 182 -14.92 -12.75 10.71
N LYS A 183 -14.75 -13.99 11.18
CA LYS A 183 -15.62 -14.61 12.18
C LYS A 183 -15.15 -14.20 13.57
N MET A 184 -15.99 -13.49 14.28
CA MET A 184 -15.73 -13.06 15.66
C MET A 184 -16.91 -13.40 16.58
N ILE A 185 -16.62 -13.46 17.88
CA ILE A 185 -17.62 -13.54 18.93
C ILE A 185 -18.20 -12.13 19.09
N THR A 186 -19.51 -12.01 18.95
CA THR A 186 -20.23 -10.71 18.96
C THR A 186 -20.96 -10.43 20.27
N GLN A 187 -21.01 -11.41 21.16
CA GLN A 187 -21.65 -11.34 22.46
C GLN A 187 -20.64 -11.88 23.45
N ILE A 188 -19.85 -10.98 24.01
CA ILE A 188 -18.78 -11.30 24.95
C ILE A 188 -19.30 -10.96 26.35
N PRO A 189 -19.35 -11.91 27.30
CA PRO A 189 -19.81 -11.63 28.65
C PRO A 189 -19.00 -10.49 29.29
N GLY A 190 -19.69 -9.47 29.80
CA GLY A 190 -19.04 -8.31 30.45
C GLY A 190 -18.52 -7.22 29.50
N VAL A 191 -18.79 -7.31 28.20
CA VAL A 191 -18.45 -6.27 27.21
C VAL A 191 -19.71 -5.85 26.47
N ASP A 192 -20.25 -4.69 26.82
CA ASP A 192 -21.43 -4.13 26.17
C ASP A 192 -21.10 -3.46 24.83
N ASP A 193 -19.98 -2.72 24.77
CA ASP A 193 -19.48 -2.08 23.55
C ASP A 193 -18.12 -2.67 23.12
N ILE A 194 -18.19 -3.56 22.13
CA ILE A 194 -17.00 -4.19 21.52
C ILE A 194 -16.12 -3.15 20.83
N VAL A 195 -16.71 -2.11 20.21
CA VAL A 195 -15.94 -1.12 19.45
C VAL A 195 -15.07 -0.28 20.40
N ALA A 196 -15.67 0.23 21.47
CA ALA A 196 -14.93 0.97 22.50
C ALA A 196 -13.82 0.09 23.11
N ARG A 197 -14.16 -1.13 23.53
CA ARG A 197 -13.20 -2.03 24.17
C ARG A 197 -12.04 -2.42 23.27
N VAL A 198 -12.29 -2.64 21.98
CA VAL A 198 -11.22 -2.89 21.00
C VAL A 198 -10.36 -1.65 20.78
N ASN A 199 -10.96 -0.46 20.71
CA ASN A 199 -10.21 0.79 20.57
C ASN A 199 -9.33 1.12 21.79
N ASP A 200 -9.68 0.67 22.99
CA ASP A 200 -8.84 0.80 24.19
C ASP A 200 -7.54 -0.02 24.09
N GLU A 201 -7.61 -1.20 23.46
CA GLU A 201 -6.45 -2.08 23.26
C GLU A 201 -5.65 -1.71 21.99
N LEU A 202 -6.24 -0.90 21.09
CA LEU A 202 -5.59 -0.45 19.87
C LEU A 202 -4.78 0.83 20.09
N PRO A 203 -3.59 0.91 19.47
CA PRO A 203 -2.79 2.12 19.54
C PRO A 203 -3.49 3.28 18.79
N PRO A 204 -3.21 4.56 19.11
CA PRO A 204 -3.96 5.71 18.59
C PRO A 204 -3.98 5.83 17.07
N GLU A 205 -3.00 5.23 16.40
CA GLU A 205 -2.88 5.19 14.95
C GLU A 205 -3.90 4.28 14.27
N ILE A 206 -4.53 3.33 14.99
CA ILE A 206 -5.50 2.38 14.43
C ILE A 206 -6.82 2.54 15.19
N ARG A 207 -7.92 2.68 14.45
CA ARG A 207 -9.26 2.79 15.01
C ARG A 207 -10.22 1.86 14.31
N LEU A 208 -11.01 1.13 15.10
CA LEU A 208 -12.20 0.45 14.67
C LEU A 208 -13.35 1.45 14.71
N TRP A 209 -13.90 1.80 13.55
CA TRP A 209 -15.02 2.72 13.45
C TRP A 209 -16.33 2.06 13.85
N SER A 210 -16.56 0.85 13.32
CA SER A 210 -17.77 0.06 13.57
C SER A 210 -17.60 -1.36 13.06
N TYR A 211 -18.52 -2.25 13.46
CA TYR A 211 -18.66 -3.57 12.86
C TYR A 211 -20.13 -3.87 12.58
N VAL A 212 -20.38 -4.70 11.57
CA VAL A 212 -21.72 -5.16 11.19
C VAL A 212 -21.69 -6.66 11.00
N ARG A 213 -22.70 -7.36 11.54
CA ARG A 213 -22.92 -8.78 11.27
C ARG A 213 -23.38 -8.96 9.82
N VAL A 214 -22.72 -9.87 9.12
CA VAL A 214 -22.99 -10.16 7.69
C VAL A 214 -23.32 -11.64 7.48
N GLN A 215 -23.69 -11.98 6.25
CA GLN A 215 -23.88 -13.37 5.85
C GLN A 215 -22.57 -14.16 5.96
N ASN A 216 -22.67 -15.46 6.26
CA ASN A 216 -21.49 -16.32 6.45
C ASN A 216 -20.61 -16.44 5.19
N SER A 217 -21.16 -16.17 4.01
CA SER A 217 -20.46 -16.19 2.71
C SER A 217 -19.75 -14.88 2.37
N PHE A 218 -19.97 -13.80 3.14
CA PHE A 218 -19.38 -12.50 2.86
C PHE A 218 -17.85 -12.53 3.00
N ASN A 219 -17.15 -12.03 1.99
CA ASN A 219 -15.71 -11.85 2.01
C ASN A 219 -15.38 -10.45 1.46
N ALA A 220 -14.76 -9.61 2.31
CA ALA A 220 -14.52 -8.20 2.00
C ALA A 220 -13.71 -7.99 0.70
N ARG A 221 -12.84 -8.92 0.32
CA ARG A 221 -12.06 -8.83 -0.93
C ARG A 221 -12.93 -9.11 -2.14
N ALA A 222 -13.66 -10.22 -2.10
CA ALA A 222 -14.40 -10.76 -3.24
C ALA A 222 -15.66 -9.93 -3.56
N THR A 223 -16.30 -9.38 -2.53
CA THR A 223 -17.51 -8.55 -2.70
C THR A 223 -17.19 -7.09 -3.01
N CYS A 224 -15.93 -6.65 -2.88
CA CYS A 224 -15.53 -5.27 -3.12
C CYS A 224 -15.42 -5.00 -4.64
N GLU A 225 -16.37 -4.23 -5.15
CA GLU A 225 -16.46 -3.86 -6.57
C GLU A 225 -15.45 -2.78 -6.99
N SER A 226 -15.24 -1.77 -6.15
CA SER A 226 -14.34 -0.65 -6.47
C SER A 226 -13.68 -0.07 -5.22
N ARG A 227 -12.58 0.64 -5.41
CA ARG A 227 -11.81 1.31 -4.34
C ARG A 227 -11.58 2.76 -4.70
N LYS A 228 -11.53 3.61 -3.67
CA LYS A 228 -11.18 5.03 -3.79
C LYS A 228 -9.88 5.28 -3.03
N TYR A 229 -8.91 5.92 -3.69
CA TYR A 229 -7.66 6.33 -3.09
C TYR A 229 -7.47 7.82 -3.28
N THR A 230 -7.18 8.55 -2.21
CA THR A 230 -6.84 9.96 -2.28
C THR A 230 -5.35 10.12 -2.08
N TYR A 231 -4.69 10.79 -3.01
CA TYR A 231 -3.28 11.20 -2.90
C TYR A 231 -3.23 12.70 -2.63
N PHE A 232 -2.42 13.06 -1.64
CA PHE A 232 -2.09 14.45 -1.34
C PHE A 232 -0.65 14.70 -1.74
N PHE A 233 -0.41 15.79 -2.45
CA PHE A 233 0.94 16.23 -2.77
C PHE A 233 1.04 17.76 -2.80
N PRO A 234 2.18 18.34 -2.42
CA PRO A 234 2.35 19.79 -2.46
C PRO A 234 2.33 20.32 -3.90
N SER A 235 1.67 21.45 -4.13
CA SER A 235 1.51 22.02 -5.47
C SER A 235 2.84 22.32 -6.14
N TYR A 236 3.87 22.72 -5.39
CA TYR A 236 5.21 23.01 -5.91
C TYR A 236 5.90 21.85 -6.62
N LEU A 237 5.36 20.63 -6.53
CA LEU A 237 5.82 19.50 -7.32
C LEU A 237 5.48 19.64 -8.81
N LEU A 238 4.54 20.53 -9.17
CA LEU A 238 4.22 20.87 -10.56
C LEU A 238 5.26 21.80 -11.19
N ILE A 239 6.18 22.36 -10.40
CA ILE A 239 7.27 23.20 -10.90
C ILE A 239 8.30 22.30 -11.61
N PRO A 240 8.74 22.63 -12.82
CA PRO A 240 9.74 21.84 -13.53
C PRO A 240 11.07 21.80 -12.77
N PRO A 241 11.94 20.82 -13.08
CA PRO A 241 13.25 20.74 -12.43
C PRO A 241 14.07 22.02 -12.59
N LYS A 242 14.87 22.35 -11.56
CA LYS A 242 15.76 23.53 -11.56
C LYS A 242 16.71 23.47 -12.76
N PRO A 243 16.81 24.54 -13.57
CA PRO A 243 17.76 24.60 -14.67
C PRO A 243 19.19 24.23 -14.22
N GLY A 244 19.92 23.49 -15.06
CA GLY A 244 21.27 23.01 -14.76
C GLY A 244 21.37 21.84 -13.77
N SER A 245 20.29 21.45 -13.08
CA SER A 245 20.28 20.26 -12.21
C SER A 245 20.36 18.95 -13.01
N GLY A 246 20.78 17.86 -12.36
CA GLY A 246 20.88 16.55 -13.02
C GLY A 246 19.55 16.07 -13.61
N LEU A 247 18.43 16.29 -12.90
CA LEU A 247 17.10 15.93 -13.41
C LEU A 247 16.70 16.79 -14.61
N HIS A 248 17.05 18.07 -14.62
CA HIS A 248 16.81 18.96 -15.75
C HIS A 248 17.56 18.50 -17.01
N ARG A 249 18.82 18.08 -16.89
CA ARG A 249 19.60 17.54 -18.03
C ARG A 249 18.98 16.26 -18.62
N ILE A 250 18.55 15.34 -17.74
CA ILE A 250 17.84 14.13 -18.17
C ILE A 250 16.53 14.50 -18.86
N PHE A 251 15.83 15.50 -18.33
CA PHE A 251 14.59 15.99 -18.90
C PHE A 251 14.79 16.56 -20.31
N GLU A 252 15.80 17.41 -20.51
CA GLU A 252 16.15 17.94 -21.83
C GLU A 252 16.56 16.85 -22.82
N GLN A 253 17.33 15.85 -22.38
CA GLN A 253 17.79 14.77 -23.25
C GLN A 253 16.64 13.91 -23.80
N HIS A 254 15.64 13.62 -22.97
CA HIS A 254 14.56 12.70 -23.33
C HIS A 254 13.27 13.38 -23.80
N PHE A 255 13.06 14.66 -23.47
CA PHE A 255 11.80 15.37 -23.69
C PHE A 255 11.98 16.73 -24.40
N SER A 256 13.15 17.01 -24.97
CA SER A 256 13.44 18.28 -25.69
C SER A 256 12.43 18.59 -26.81
N GLU A 257 11.88 17.59 -27.50
CA GLU A 257 10.88 17.79 -28.55
C GLU A 257 9.55 18.38 -28.04
N TYR A 258 9.23 18.22 -26.75
CA TYR A 258 7.96 18.62 -26.14
C TYR A 258 8.09 19.86 -25.23
N THR A 259 9.30 20.39 -25.06
CA THR A 259 9.56 21.46 -24.08
C THR A 259 9.88 22.79 -24.75
N ARG A 260 9.18 23.87 -24.37
CA ARG A 260 9.60 25.24 -24.71
C ARG A 260 10.96 25.54 -24.09
N ALA A 261 11.84 26.17 -24.86
CA ALA A 261 13.21 26.56 -24.49
C ALA A 261 13.32 27.57 -23.33
N GLU A 262 12.21 28.18 -22.89
CA GLU A 262 12.23 29.25 -21.91
C GLU A 262 12.14 28.72 -20.46
N PRO A 263 13.00 29.18 -19.55
CA PRO A 263 12.95 28.81 -18.14
C PRO A 263 11.61 29.24 -17.52
N HIS A 264 11.01 28.34 -16.74
CA HIS A 264 9.76 28.60 -16.05
C HIS A 264 9.89 29.83 -15.13
N ALA A 265 8.87 30.71 -15.10
CA ALA A 265 8.89 31.98 -14.37
C ALA A 265 9.40 31.86 -12.92
N PHE A 266 9.00 30.78 -12.22
CA PHE A 266 9.49 30.44 -10.88
C PHE A 266 11.04 30.41 -10.76
N TRP A 267 11.75 29.91 -11.77
CA TRP A 267 13.21 29.84 -11.77
C TRP A 267 13.86 31.13 -12.26
N SER A 268 13.17 31.93 -13.07
CA SER A 268 13.68 33.22 -13.55
C SER A 268 13.85 34.23 -12.40
N GLU A 269 13.03 34.12 -11.36
CA GLU A 269 13.11 34.93 -10.13
C GLU A 269 14.11 34.36 -9.11
N CYS A 270 14.85 33.31 -9.47
CA CYS A 270 15.75 32.62 -8.56
C CYS A 270 17.20 33.10 -8.68
N PRO A 271 17.86 33.48 -7.55
CA PRO A 271 19.31 33.68 -7.55
C PRO A 271 20.04 32.39 -7.95
N LEU A 272 21.07 32.51 -8.79
CA LEU A 272 21.88 31.38 -9.26
C LEU A 272 22.57 30.59 -8.12
N GLU A 273 22.82 31.24 -6.98
CA GLU A 273 23.52 30.66 -5.82
C GLU A 273 22.60 30.28 -4.64
N SER A 274 21.31 30.05 -4.89
CA SER A 274 20.38 29.71 -3.81
C SER A 274 20.65 28.33 -3.19
N THR A 275 20.55 28.26 -1.86
CA THR A 275 20.66 27.01 -1.12
C THR A 275 19.41 26.13 -1.26
N PRO A 276 19.50 24.80 -1.08
CA PRO A 276 18.34 23.91 -1.13
C PRO A 276 17.22 24.28 -0.14
N GLN A 277 17.57 24.83 1.02
CA GLN A 277 16.62 25.24 2.07
C GLN A 277 15.83 26.48 1.64
N GLU A 278 16.49 27.47 1.05
CA GLU A 278 15.84 28.67 0.48
C GLU A 278 14.95 28.32 -0.71
N ASP A 279 15.39 27.37 -1.54
CA ASP A 279 14.57 26.81 -2.64
C ASP A 279 13.31 26.14 -2.10
N LEU A 280 13.42 25.38 -1.00
CA LEU A 280 12.26 24.74 -0.37
C LEU A 280 11.30 25.78 0.24
N GLY A 281 11.81 26.82 0.89
CA GLY A 281 10.95 27.91 1.41
C GLY A 281 10.15 28.59 0.31
N ARG A 282 10.80 28.91 -0.82
CA ARG A 282 10.11 29.50 -1.98
C ARG A 282 9.12 28.55 -2.63
N LYS A 283 9.47 27.26 -2.75
CA LYS A 283 8.55 26.23 -3.24
C LYS A 283 7.30 26.14 -2.37
N ARG A 284 7.42 26.15 -1.05
CA ARG A 284 6.25 26.12 -0.15
C ARG A 284 5.33 27.31 -0.35
N ASN A 285 5.89 28.49 -0.62
CA ASN A 285 5.11 29.71 -0.89
C ASN A 285 4.52 29.79 -2.30
N TRP A 286 4.95 28.92 -3.22
CA TRP A 286 4.42 28.89 -4.58
C TRP A 286 2.97 28.41 -4.60
N ARG A 287 2.18 28.93 -5.54
CA ARG A 287 0.78 28.59 -5.74
C ARG A 287 0.55 28.18 -7.19
N ALA A 288 -0.20 27.10 -7.39
CA ALA A 288 -0.53 26.63 -8.73
C ALA A 288 -1.52 27.59 -9.40
N GLY A 289 -1.18 28.03 -10.61
CA GLY A 289 -2.10 28.77 -11.46
C GLY A 289 -3.31 27.92 -11.85
N SER A 290 -4.45 28.59 -12.10
CA SER A 290 -5.68 27.92 -12.53
C SER A 290 -5.51 27.19 -13.87
N ASP A 291 -4.64 27.70 -14.73
CA ASP A 291 -4.23 27.11 -16.01
C ASP A 291 -3.60 25.73 -15.83
N ILE A 292 -2.60 25.62 -14.94
CA ILE A 292 -1.91 24.37 -14.65
C ILE A 292 -2.89 23.34 -14.08
N MET A 293 -3.80 23.79 -13.20
CA MET A 293 -4.82 22.92 -12.61
C MET A 293 -5.83 22.41 -13.63
N GLU A 294 -6.23 23.23 -14.60
CA GLU A 294 -7.12 22.83 -15.69
C GLU A 294 -6.44 21.84 -16.65
N THR A 295 -5.17 22.06 -17.00
CA THR A 295 -4.38 21.11 -17.78
C THR A 295 -4.23 19.78 -17.04
N LEU A 296 -3.92 19.81 -15.75
CA LEU A 296 -3.80 18.61 -14.91
C LEU A 296 -5.12 17.82 -14.87
N ARG A 297 -6.25 18.51 -14.73
CA ARG A 297 -7.59 17.89 -14.79
C ARG A 297 -7.84 17.26 -16.15
N THR A 298 -7.54 17.96 -17.24
CA THR A 298 -7.71 17.48 -18.61
C THR A 298 -6.90 16.21 -18.87
N ILE A 299 -5.63 16.18 -18.44
CA ILE A 299 -4.76 15.01 -18.54
C ILE A 299 -5.31 13.85 -17.69
N ALA A 300 -5.77 14.13 -16.47
CA ALA A 300 -6.33 13.10 -15.61
C ALA A 300 -7.55 12.40 -16.23
N GLN A 301 -8.40 13.14 -16.96
CA GLN A 301 -9.54 12.56 -17.67
C GLN A 301 -9.13 11.55 -18.77
N LYS A 302 -7.94 11.68 -19.37
CA LYS A 302 -7.44 10.74 -20.40
C LYS A 302 -7.28 9.31 -19.85
N TYR A 303 -7.12 9.15 -18.53
CA TYR A 303 -6.99 7.85 -17.88
C TYR A 303 -8.31 7.18 -17.51
N ASN A 304 -9.45 7.85 -17.71
CA ASN A 304 -10.76 7.27 -17.43
C ASN A 304 -11.10 6.18 -18.45
N GLY A 305 -11.83 5.16 -17.99
CA GLY A 305 -12.20 4.01 -18.81
C GLY A 305 -11.21 2.86 -18.69
N THR A 306 -11.21 2.01 -19.72
CA THR A 306 -10.42 0.78 -19.76
C THR A 306 -9.11 1.02 -20.51
N HIS A 307 -7.98 0.91 -19.82
CA HIS A 307 -6.66 1.07 -20.41
C HIS A 307 -5.73 -0.07 -20.05
N ASN A 308 -4.68 -0.26 -20.85
CA ASN A 308 -3.57 -1.12 -20.50
C ASN A 308 -2.58 -0.35 -19.63
N PHE A 309 -2.50 -0.70 -18.34
CA PHE A 309 -1.63 -0.05 -17.37
C PHE A 309 -0.33 -0.83 -17.10
N HIS A 310 0.19 -1.60 -18.05
CA HIS A 310 1.40 -2.41 -17.86
C HIS A 310 2.62 -1.58 -17.40
N ASN A 311 2.83 -0.37 -17.94
CA ASN A 311 3.89 0.55 -17.53
C ASN A 311 3.70 1.14 -16.12
N PHE A 312 2.53 0.96 -15.52
CA PHE A 312 2.20 1.49 -14.19
C PHE A 312 2.29 0.40 -13.10
N THR A 313 2.86 -0.77 -13.41
CA THR A 313 3.07 -1.85 -12.45
C THR A 313 4.44 -2.49 -12.69
N VAL A 314 4.98 -3.15 -11.68
CA VAL A 314 6.27 -3.84 -11.78
C VAL A 314 6.03 -5.31 -12.14
N GLY A 315 6.90 -5.87 -13.00
CA GLY A 315 6.94 -7.31 -13.29
C GLY A 315 5.78 -7.85 -14.11
N ARG A 316 5.20 -7.04 -15.00
CA ARG A 316 4.11 -7.45 -15.89
C ARG A 316 4.42 -7.07 -17.34
N ASP A 317 4.15 -8.00 -18.24
CA ASP A 317 4.30 -7.78 -19.68
C ASP A 317 3.10 -7.03 -20.27
N PHE A 318 3.34 -6.31 -21.36
CA PHE A 318 2.30 -5.61 -22.12
C PHE A 318 1.13 -6.53 -22.53
N SER A 319 1.45 -7.78 -22.91
CA SER A 319 0.48 -8.77 -23.39
C SER A 319 -0.35 -9.40 -22.27
N ASP A 320 -0.01 -9.17 -21.00
CA ASP A 320 -0.75 -9.73 -19.87
C ASP A 320 -2.10 -9.03 -19.73
N ARG A 321 -3.20 -9.74 -20.01
CA ARG A 321 -4.58 -9.21 -19.88
C ARG A 321 -4.88 -8.72 -18.46
N SER A 322 -4.18 -9.22 -17.46
CA SER A 322 -4.26 -8.73 -16.08
C SER A 322 -3.63 -7.35 -15.90
N THR A 323 -3.12 -6.68 -16.93
CA THR A 323 -2.72 -5.26 -16.87
C THR A 323 -3.81 -4.30 -17.32
N ILE A 324 -4.86 -4.82 -17.96
CA ILE A 324 -6.03 -4.04 -18.36
C ILE A 324 -6.86 -3.74 -17.11
N ARG A 325 -7.10 -2.45 -16.84
CA ARG A 325 -7.87 -2.00 -15.67
C ARG A 325 -8.87 -0.94 -16.07
N PHE A 326 -9.95 -0.87 -15.30
CA PHE A 326 -11.01 0.11 -15.47
C PHE A 326 -10.92 1.18 -14.39
N MET A 327 -10.59 2.40 -14.81
CA MET A 327 -10.64 3.61 -14.00
C MET A 327 -12.04 4.21 -14.15
N LYS A 328 -12.76 4.36 -13.03
CA LYS A 328 -14.12 4.94 -13.02
C LYS A 328 -14.05 6.46 -13.13
N SER A 329 -13.25 7.10 -12.28
CA SER A 329 -13.00 8.54 -12.32
C SER A 329 -11.66 8.89 -11.68
N ILE A 330 -11.10 10.03 -12.09
CA ILE A 330 -10.01 10.70 -11.40
C ILE A 330 -10.43 12.15 -11.18
N ASP A 331 -10.60 12.51 -9.91
CA ASP A 331 -11.13 13.82 -9.50
C ASP A 331 -10.04 14.61 -8.79
N ILE A 332 -9.75 15.81 -9.28
CA ILE A 332 -8.70 16.70 -8.73
C ILE A 332 -9.38 17.91 -8.11
N ALA A 333 -9.36 17.96 -6.77
CA ALA A 333 -9.93 19.05 -6.00
C ALA A 333 -9.12 20.34 -6.18
N ASP A 334 -9.75 21.47 -5.86
CA ASP A 334 -9.04 22.74 -5.80
C ASP A 334 -7.93 22.69 -4.74
N PRO A 335 -6.78 23.34 -4.97
CA PRO A 335 -5.68 23.34 -4.00
C PRO A 335 -6.10 24.02 -2.69
N VAL A 336 -5.62 23.48 -1.57
CA VAL A 336 -5.90 24.02 -0.23
C VAL A 336 -4.59 24.34 0.47
N VAL A 337 -4.49 25.52 1.08
CA VAL A 337 -3.32 25.92 1.85
C VAL A 337 -3.43 25.36 3.27
N TYR A 338 -2.41 24.63 3.70
CA TYR A 338 -2.26 24.15 5.07
C TYR A 338 -0.88 24.52 5.59
N GLY A 339 -0.82 25.44 6.57
CA GLY A 339 0.43 26.04 7.02
C GLY A 339 0.97 27.02 5.98
N ASP A 340 2.23 26.83 5.58
CA ASP A 340 2.91 27.60 4.52
C ASP A 340 2.65 27.02 3.12
N THR A 341 2.27 25.74 3.05
CA THR A 341 2.29 24.93 1.83
C THR A 341 0.88 24.75 1.25
N GLU A 342 0.77 24.88 -0.06
CA GLU A 342 -0.44 24.53 -0.81
C GLU A 342 -0.43 23.05 -1.22
N TRP A 343 -1.54 22.36 -0.97
CA TRP A 343 -1.71 20.93 -1.20
C TRP A 343 -2.79 20.66 -2.25
N ILE A 344 -2.51 19.71 -3.12
CA ILE A 344 -3.43 19.21 -4.13
C ILE A 344 -3.89 17.81 -3.73
N SER A 345 -5.20 17.57 -3.82
CA SER A 345 -5.83 16.28 -3.54
C SER A 345 -6.34 15.66 -4.83
N VAL A 346 -5.87 14.45 -5.14
CA VAL A 346 -6.29 13.65 -6.30
C VAL A 346 -6.98 12.39 -5.82
N LEU A 347 -8.27 12.24 -6.13
CA LEU A 347 -9.07 11.08 -5.83
C LEU A 347 -9.15 10.17 -7.05
N PHE A 348 -8.58 8.96 -6.92
CA PHE A 348 -8.68 7.89 -7.91
C PHE A 348 -9.82 6.95 -7.51
N HIS A 349 -10.83 6.80 -8.36
CA HIS A 349 -11.87 5.78 -8.22
C HIS A 349 -11.68 4.72 -9.29
N GLY A 350 -11.30 3.51 -8.90
CA GLY A 350 -11.05 2.40 -9.81
C GLY A 350 -11.73 1.12 -9.36
N GLN A 351 -12.03 0.23 -10.30
CA GLN A 351 -12.60 -1.08 -9.98
C GLN A 351 -11.59 -1.95 -9.20
N SER A 352 -10.35 -1.98 -9.69
CA SER A 352 -9.22 -2.63 -9.02
C SER A 352 -7.92 -1.92 -9.41
N PHE A 353 -6.91 -2.04 -8.55
CA PHE A 353 -5.60 -1.45 -8.76
C PHE A 353 -4.54 -2.54 -8.66
N MET A 354 -3.53 -2.46 -9.52
CA MET A 354 -2.33 -3.29 -9.45
C MET A 354 -1.36 -2.74 -8.40
N LEU A 355 -0.33 -3.54 -8.09
CA LEU A 355 0.76 -3.12 -7.20
C LEU A 355 1.37 -1.82 -7.73
N HIS A 356 1.47 -0.83 -6.85
CA HIS A 356 2.00 0.52 -7.14
C HIS A 356 1.27 1.34 -8.22
N GLN A 357 0.20 0.85 -8.85
CA GLN A 357 -0.46 1.54 -9.97
C GLN A 357 -0.89 2.96 -9.64
N ALA A 358 -1.62 3.15 -8.53
CA ALA A 358 -2.06 4.49 -8.13
C ALA A 358 -0.87 5.41 -7.77
N ARG A 359 0.20 4.85 -7.21
CA ARG A 359 1.43 5.59 -6.88
C ARG A 359 2.16 6.04 -8.14
N VAL A 360 2.30 5.18 -9.14
CA VAL A 360 2.94 5.53 -10.42
C VAL A 360 2.07 6.54 -11.17
N LEU A 361 0.75 6.38 -11.20
CA LEU A 361 -0.16 7.36 -11.82
C LEU A 361 -0.05 8.75 -11.17
N SER A 362 0.03 8.82 -9.85
CA SER A 362 0.21 10.10 -9.14
C SER A 362 1.53 10.81 -9.46
N ARG A 363 2.57 10.06 -9.86
CA ARG A 363 3.91 10.59 -10.18
C ARG A 363 4.14 10.81 -11.67
N GLY A 364 3.56 9.95 -12.51
CA GLY A 364 3.74 9.91 -13.96
C GLY A 364 3.12 11.10 -14.70
N ASN A 365 2.28 11.89 -14.01
CA ASN A 365 1.68 13.10 -14.56
C ASN A 365 2.48 14.38 -14.27
N LEU A 366 3.58 14.34 -13.51
CA LEU A 366 4.42 15.53 -13.33
C LEU A 366 5.15 15.97 -14.61
N PRO A 367 5.74 15.06 -15.43
CA PRO A 367 6.53 15.48 -16.58
C PRO A 367 5.71 15.82 -17.84
N THR A 368 4.42 15.47 -17.89
CA THR A 368 3.56 15.59 -19.10
C THR A 368 2.50 16.69 -19.00
N LEU A 369 2.63 17.62 -18.04
CA LEU A 369 1.66 18.70 -17.80
C LEU A 369 1.59 19.80 -18.87
N ARG A 370 2.11 19.53 -20.06
CA ARG A 370 2.03 20.41 -21.22
C ARG A 370 1.77 19.52 -22.43
N ASP A 371 0.50 19.44 -22.79
CA ASP A 371 -0.07 19.33 -24.16
C ASP A 371 -1.56 18.94 -24.12
#